data_AF-F8IF07-F1
#
_entry.id   AF-F8IF07-F1
#
_cell.length_a   1.000
_cell.length_b   1.000
_cell.length_c   1.000
_cell.angle_alpha   90.00
_cell.angle_beta   90.00
_cell.angle_gamma   90.00
#
_symmetry.space_group_name_H-M   'P 1'
#
loop_
_entity.id
_entity.type
_entity.pdbx_description
1 polymer ?
#
loop_
_entity_poly.entity_id
_entity_poly.type
_entity_poly.pdbx_seq_one_letter_code
_entity_poly.pdbx_strand_id
1 'polypeptide(L)'
;MSRITNDTESIRDFYVNVLANVLSSAVTMLGIYVALFILNVDLALLACALLPILFLWIWLYRRYTVQVNLRVRALISEINAMLNETIQGMPIIRAFNRETRTAAEFNEMNQAYYEGQTRLLRVNSATGFNLAAVLRNLFFAAIIAWFGWRSLHLESIVSLGVLYAFVDYLNRLFQPLTQIVNQLATLEQARASAARVFELLDEPGVEPEYGAIPRFRGEVEFDHVWFSYDGVHPVLRDITFTAKPGQTVALVGHTGSGKSSIMNLLLRFYDPDRGAIRIDGQDIREIPPQQLRQHMAIVLQDPYLFTGTIAWNVGLGDPRVSRERIEKALRDVGADRLLRNLPGGIDEPVLEGGSTLSAGERQLISFARALAFDPAILVLDEATANVDSETERLIQDALQVLKRGRTTFIIAHRLSTIRDADLILVLDQGEIVERGTHDELMALGGRYRQMYELQTKALGVTG
;
A
#
# COMPACT_ATOMS: atom_id res chain seq x y z
N MET A 1 2.34 -3.24 -1.35
CA MET A 1 3.50 -4.13 -1.61
C MET A 1 3.23 -5.58 -1.19
N SER A 2 3.29 -5.94 0.10
CA SER A 2 3.12 -7.35 0.55
C SER A 2 1.83 -8.01 0.07
N ARG A 3 0.70 -7.29 0.05
CA ARG A 3 -0.57 -7.80 -0.52
C ARG A 3 -0.47 -8.13 -2.02
N ILE A 4 0.15 -7.26 -2.83
CA ILE A 4 0.31 -7.46 -4.28
C ILE A 4 1.23 -8.65 -4.55
N THR A 5 2.37 -8.74 -3.87
CA THR A 5 3.32 -9.84 -4.04
C THR A 5 2.69 -11.18 -3.65
N ASN A 6 2.04 -11.26 -2.48
CA ASN A 6 1.44 -12.50 -2.00
C ASN A 6 0.20 -12.92 -2.81
N ASP A 7 -0.62 -11.97 -3.25
CA ASP A 7 -1.81 -12.25 -4.05
C ASP A 7 -1.43 -12.72 -5.46
N THR A 8 -0.42 -12.10 -6.08
CA THR A 8 0.10 -12.54 -7.39
C THR A 8 0.77 -13.91 -7.30
N GLU A 9 1.52 -14.16 -6.22
CA GLU A 9 2.12 -15.47 -5.95
C GLU A 9 1.06 -16.56 -5.79
N SER A 10 -0.04 -16.28 -5.09
CA SER A 10 -1.16 -17.21 -4.92
C SER A 10 -1.84 -17.53 -6.26
N ILE A 11 -1.97 -16.55 -7.16
CA ILE A 11 -2.49 -16.77 -8.52
C ILE A 11 -1.51 -17.63 -9.34
N ARG A 12 -0.20 -17.37 -9.25
CA ARG A 12 0.82 -18.20 -9.93
C ARG A 12 0.76 -19.65 -9.46
N ASP A 13 0.68 -19.87 -8.15
CA ASP A 13 0.59 -21.19 -7.55
C ASP A 13 -0.65 -21.95 -8.02
N PHE A 14 -1.77 -21.26 -8.23
CA PHE A 14 -2.95 -21.84 -8.85
C PHE A 14 -2.68 -22.38 -10.27
N TYR A 15 -2.04 -21.59 -11.13
CA TYR A 15 -1.76 -22.04 -12.50
C TYR A 15 -0.70 -23.16 -12.56
N VAL A 16 0.36 -23.05 -11.77
CA VAL A 16 1.51 -23.98 -11.84
C VAL A 16 1.21 -25.29 -11.11
N ASN A 17 0.64 -25.22 -9.90
CA ASN A 17 0.50 -26.37 -9.02
C ASN A 17 -0.93 -26.85 -8.91
N VAL A 18 -1.92 -25.97 -8.77
CA VAL A 18 -3.33 -26.40 -8.60
C VAL A 18 -3.87 -27.01 -9.88
N LEU A 19 -3.83 -26.26 -10.98
CA LEU A 19 -4.40 -26.68 -12.24
C LEU A 19 -3.70 -27.93 -12.79
N ALA A 20 -2.36 -27.96 -12.76
CA ALA A 20 -1.57 -29.09 -13.25
C ALA A 20 -1.87 -30.38 -12.50
N ASN A 21 -1.90 -30.34 -11.16
CA ASN A 21 -2.16 -31.52 -10.36
C ASN A 21 -3.62 -31.97 -10.41
N VAL A 22 -4.59 -31.05 -10.45
CA VAL A 22 -6.02 -31.41 -10.60
C VAL A 22 -6.24 -32.06 -11.97
N LEU A 23 -5.66 -31.50 -13.04
CA LEU A 23 -5.76 -32.06 -14.38
C LEU A 23 -5.07 -33.43 -14.46
N SER A 24 -3.83 -33.54 -13.99
CA SER A 24 -3.08 -34.80 -13.92
C SER A 24 -3.83 -35.87 -13.10
N SER A 25 -4.43 -35.46 -11.98
CA SER A 25 -5.22 -36.33 -11.13
C SER A 25 -6.48 -36.82 -11.85
N ALA A 26 -7.20 -35.93 -12.53
CA ALA A 26 -8.38 -36.27 -13.31
C ALA A 26 -8.06 -37.23 -14.48
N VAL A 27 -6.97 -36.97 -15.21
CA VAL A 27 -6.51 -37.84 -16.31
C VAL A 27 -6.09 -39.22 -15.78
N THR A 28 -5.35 -39.26 -14.68
CA THR A 28 -4.92 -40.51 -14.04
C THR A 28 -6.10 -41.32 -13.55
N MET A 29 -7.07 -40.69 -12.89
CA MET A 29 -8.32 -41.35 -12.46
C MET A 29 -9.09 -41.93 -13.65
N LEU A 30 -9.27 -41.13 -14.70
CA LEU A 30 -9.97 -41.57 -15.91
C LEU A 30 -9.28 -42.79 -16.52
N GLY A 31 -7.95 -42.75 -16.66
CA GLY A 31 -7.15 -43.87 -17.16
C GLY A 31 -7.28 -45.13 -16.30
N ILE A 32 -7.28 -44.97 -14.96
CA ILE A 32 -7.48 -46.08 -14.03
C ILE A 32 -8.88 -46.68 -14.20
N TYR A 33 -9.94 -45.86 -14.23
CA TYR A 33 -11.30 -46.38 -14.42
C TYR A 33 -11.45 -47.12 -15.75
N VAL A 34 -10.95 -46.56 -16.85
CA VAL A 34 -10.94 -47.22 -18.16
C VAL A 34 -10.23 -48.57 -18.08
N ALA A 35 -9.05 -48.64 -17.45
CA ALA A 35 -8.32 -49.89 -17.26
C ALA A 35 -9.10 -50.92 -16.41
N LEU A 36 -9.78 -50.47 -15.35
CA LEU A 36 -10.63 -51.33 -14.53
C LEU A 36 -11.80 -51.91 -15.35
N PHE A 37 -12.47 -51.08 -16.17
CA PHE A 37 -13.57 -51.53 -17.04
C PHE A 37 -13.12 -52.51 -18.13
N ILE A 38 -11.90 -52.34 -18.68
CA ILE A 38 -11.31 -53.28 -19.64
C ILE A 38 -10.99 -54.62 -18.96
N LEU A 39 -10.51 -54.60 -17.71
CA LEU A 39 -10.15 -55.81 -16.97
C LEU A 39 -11.37 -56.64 -16.56
N ASN A 40 -12.36 -56.01 -15.91
CA ASN A 40 -13.57 -56.67 -15.46
C ASN A 40 -14.67 -55.65 -15.13
N VAL A 41 -15.79 -55.74 -15.84
CA VAL A 41 -16.92 -54.80 -15.70
C VAL A 41 -17.58 -54.88 -14.32
N ASP A 42 -17.76 -56.08 -13.76
CA ASP A 42 -18.43 -56.27 -12.46
C ASP A 42 -17.61 -55.63 -11.32
N LEU A 43 -16.30 -55.82 -11.34
CA LEU A 43 -15.39 -55.22 -10.37
C LEU A 43 -15.23 -53.71 -10.59
N ALA A 44 -15.23 -53.24 -11.84
CA ALA A 44 -15.19 -51.81 -12.16
C ALA A 44 -16.44 -51.08 -11.65
N LEU A 45 -17.62 -51.69 -11.76
CA LEU A 45 -18.86 -51.17 -11.18
C LEU A 45 -18.79 -51.11 -9.65
N LEU A 46 -18.20 -52.11 -9.00
CA LEU A 46 -17.92 -52.06 -7.56
C LEU A 46 -17.02 -50.87 -7.24
N ALA A 47 -15.93 -50.67 -7.99
CA ALA A 47 -15.03 -49.53 -7.81
C ALA A 47 -15.72 -48.17 -8.07
N CYS A 48 -16.73 -48.09 -8.94
CA CYS A 48 -17.51 -46.87 -9.15
C CYS A 48 -18.32 -46.46 -7.91
N ALA A 49 -18.69 -47.40 -7.04
CA ALA A 49 -19.33 -47.08 -5.75
C ALA A 49 -18.42 -46.27 -4.81
N LEU A 50 -17.10 -46.22 -5.09
CA LEU A 50 -16.16 -45.36 -4.39
C LEU A 50 -16.46 -43.87 -4.61
N LEU A 51 -16.85 -43.47 -5.83
CA LEU A 51 -17.09 -42.06 -6.19
C LEU A 51 -18.15 -41.37 -5.32
N PRO A 52 -19.38 -41.91 -5.13
CA PRO A 52 -20.38 -41.27 -4.29
C PRO A 52 -19.98 -41.24 -2.81
N ILE A 53 -19.27 -42.27 -2.31
CA ILE A 53 -18.73 -42.31 -0.94
C ILE A 53 -17.71 -41.18 -0.74
N LEU A 54 -16.84 -40.97 -1.72
CA LEU A 54 -15.84 -39.90 -1.70
C LEU A 54 -16.47 -38.52 -1.78
N PHE A 55 -17.47 -38.33 -2.65
CA PHE A 55 -18.18 -37.06 -2.75
C PHE A 55 -18.87 -36.70 -1.44
N LEU A 56 -19.58 -37.66 -0.83
CA LEU A 56 -20.18 -37.49 0.49
C LEU A 56 -19.13 -37.15 1.55
N TRP A 57 -17.98 -37.81 1.50
CA TRP A 57 -16.87 -37.55 2.42
C TRP A 57 -16.30 -36.14 2.28
N ILE A 58 -16.01 -35.67 1.05
CA ILE A 58 -15.55 -34.31 0.78
C ILE A 58 -16.58 -33.29 1.27
N TRP A 59 -17.87 -33.54 0.99
CA TRP A 59 -18.95 -32.68 1.44
C TRP A 59 -19.02 -32.59 2.98
N LEU A 60 -18.94 -33.72 3.66
CA LEU A 60 -18.96 -33.80 5.12
C LEU A 60 -17.73 -33.11 5.72
N TYR A 61 -16.55 -33.39 5.20
CA TYR A 61 -15.29 -32.75 5.60
C TYR A 61 -15.41 -31.23 5.48
N ARG A 62 -15.82 -30.73 4.31
CA ARG A 62 -16.01 -29.30 4.05
C ARG A 62 -17.01 -28.68 5.03
N ARG A 63 -18.11 -29.37 5.34
CA ARG A 63 -19.15 -28.88 6.26
C ARG A 63 -18.60 -28.65 7.68
N TYR A 64 -17.70 -29.51 8.16
CA TYR A 64 -17.14 -29.41 9.52
C TYR A 64 -15.87 -28.55 9.62
N THR A 65 -15.05 -28.49 8.57
CA THR A 65 -13.73 -27.84 8.66
C THR A 65 -13.70 -26.40 8.16
N VAL A 66 -14.59 -25.99 7.24
CA VAL A 66 -14.51 -24.65 6.62
C VAL A 66 -14.65 -23.54 7.67
N GLN A 67 -15.68 -23.59 8.51
CA GLN A 67 -15.92 -22.55 9.52
C GLN A 67 -14.80 -22.47 10.57
N VAL A 68 -14.29 -23.63 11.00
CA VAL A 68 -13.19 -23.69 11.96
C VAL A 68 -11.90 -23.16 11.34
N ASN A 69 -11.60 -23.52 10.08
CA ASN A 69 -10.46 -22.98 9.34
C ASN A 69 -10.54 -21.46 9.18
N LEU A 70 -11.71 -20.91 8.85
CA LEU A 70 -11.90 -19.46 8.75
C LEU A 70 -11.63 -18.78 10.09
N ARG A 71 -12.13 -19.32 11.20
CA ARG A 71 -11.88 -18.77 12.54
C ARG A 71 -10.41 -18.86 12.96
N VAL A 72 -9.75 -19.99 12.70
CA VAL A 72 -8.31 -20.17 12.97
C VAL A 72 -7.47 -19.18 12.16
N ARG A 73 -7.82 -18.95 10.89
CA ARG A 73 -7.16 -17.94 10.03
C ARG A 73 -7.37 -16.51 10.54
N ALA A 74 -8.56 -16.19 11.03
CA ALA A 74 -8.82 -14.90 11.65
C ALA A 74 -7.96 -14.71 12.92
N LEU A 75 -7.93 -15.71 13.81
CA LEU A 75 -7.16 -15.66 15.06
C LEU A 75 -5.65 -15.48 14.81
N ILE A 76 -5.06 -16.20 13.86
CA ILE A 76 -3.63 -16.00 13.54
C ILE A 76 -3.37 -14.61 12.95
N SER A 77 -4.32 -14.05 12.19
CA SER A 77 -4.21 -12.66 11.69
C SER A 77 -4.28 -11.65 12.83
N GLU A 78 -5.20 -11.83 13.79
CA GLU A 78 -5.33 -10.98 14.97
C GLU A 78 -4.06 -11.07 15.86
N ILE A 79 -3.53 -12.28 16.08
CA ILE A 79 -2.26 -12.51 16.80
C ILE A 79 -1.09 -11.79 16.14
N ASN A 80 -0.96 -11.88 14.81
CA ASN A 80 0.10 -11.19 14.07
C ASN A 80 -0.05 -9.66 14.13
N ALA A 81 -1.28 -9.16 14.09
CA ALA A 81 -1.55 -7.73 14.25
C ALA A 81 -1.13 -7.23 15.64
N MET A 82 -1.55 -7.93 16.70
CA MET A 82 -1.16 -7.62 18.08
C MET A 82 0.35 -7.68 18.28
N LEU A 83 1.05 -8.67 17.70
CA LEU A 83 2.51 -8.75 17.76
C LEU A 83 3.17 -7.54 17.11
N ASN A 84 2.72 -7.14 15.93
CA ASN A 84 3.27 -5.99 15.23
C ASN A 84 3.05 -4.69 16.03
N GLU A 85 1.82 -4.48 16.55
CA GLU A 85 1.49 -3.35 17.42
C GLU A 85 2.33 -3.34 18.70
N THR A 86 2.50 -4.50 19.34
CA THR A 86 3.28 -4.65 20.57
C THR A 86 4.77 -4.37 20.34
N ILE A 87 5.34 -4.81 19.21
CA ILE A 87 6.74 -4.56 18.86
C ILE A 87 6.97 -3.07 18.62
N GLN A 88 6.08 -2.42 17.86
CA GLN A 88 6.17 -0.98 17.60
C GLN A 88 5.92 -0.14 18.87
N GLY A 89 4.98 -0.57 19.72
CA GLY A 89 4.58 0.09 20.96
C GLY A 89 5.36 -0.32 22.21
N MET A 90 6.38 -1.18 22.09
CA MET A 90 7.09 -1.76 23.25
C MET A 90 7.63 -0.71 24.23
N PRO A 91 8.21 0.42 23.80
CA PRO A 91 8.66 1.47 24.73
C PRO A 91 7.52 2.03 25.59
N ILE A 92 6.32 2.19 25.02
CA ILE A 92 5.13 2.69 25.73
C ILE A 92 4.65 1.63 26.72
N ILE A 93 4.54 0.37 26.30
CA ILE A 93 4.10 -0.73 27.17
C ILE A 93 4.98 -0.82 28.41
N ARG A 94 6.31 -0.70 28.24
CA ARG A 94 7.28 -0.66 29.34
C ARG A 94 7.15 0.60 30.21
N ALA A 95 7.03 1.77 29.59
CA ALA A 95 6.89 3.03 30.33
C ALA A 95 5.67 3.04 31.26
N PHE A 96 4.60 2.35 30.86
CA PHE A 96 3.37 2.21 31.65
C PHE A 96 3.26 0.88 32.43
N ASN A 97 4.33 0.06 32.47
CA ASN A 97 4.37 -1.24 33.16
C ASN A 97 3.19 -2.18 32.82
N ARG A 98 2.82 -2.28 31.53
CA ARG A 98 1.65 -3.07 31.05
C ARG A 98 2.00 -4.43 30.47
N GLU A 99 3.24 -4.88 30.56
CA GLU A 99 3.75 -6.10 29.92
C GLU A 99 2.95 -7.34 30.28
N THR A 100 2.63 -7.52 31.57
CA THR A 100 1.86 -8.68 32.07
C THR A 100 0.45 -8.72 31.51
N ARG A 101 -0.20 -7.56 31.38
CA ARG A 101 -1.55 -7.45 30.81
C ARG A 101 -1.53 -7.75 29.31
N THR A 102 -0.60 -7.15 28.57
CA THR A 102 -0.45 -7.42 27.12
C THR A 102 -0.14 -8.90 26.87
N ALA A 103 0.70 -9.52 27.71
CA ALA A 103 0.99 -10.95 27.61
C ALA A 103 -0.24 -11.83 27.90
N ALA A 104 -1.10 -11.43 28.85
CA ALA A 104 -2.35 -12.14 29.13
C ALA A 104 -3.34 -12.06 27.95
N GLU A 105 -3.52 -10.86 27.38
CA GLU A 105 -4.37 -10.62 26.19
C GLU A 105 -3.87 -11.46 25.00
N PHE A 106 -2.55 -11.51 24.76
CA PHE A 106 -1.95 -12.38 23.76
C PHE A 106 -2.21 -13.88 24.04
N ASN A 107 -2.07 -14.30 25.29
CA ASN A 107 -2.24 -15.70 25.67
C ASN A 107 -3.68 -16.19 25.49
N GLU A 108 -4.68 -15.34 25.73
CA GLU A 108 -6.09 -15.65 25.47
C GLU A 108 -6.33 -15.95 23.98
N MET A 109 -5.81 -15.09 23.10
CA MET A 109 -5.91 -15.27 21.65
C MET A 109 -5.15 -16.52 21.19
N ASN A 110 -3.95 -16.75 21.73
CA ASN A 110 -3.14 -17.91 21.43
C ASN A 110 -3.82 -19.22 21.88
N GLN A 111 -4.50 -19.20 23.03
CA GLN A 111 -5.28 -20.34 23.53
C GLN A 111 -6.48 -20.63 22.62
N ALA A 112 -7.22 -19.61 22.19
CA ALA A 112 -8.31 -19.77 21.23
C ALA A 112 -7.81 -20.33 19.88
N TYR A 113 -6.64 -19.88 19.42
CA TYR A 113 -5.99 -20.40 18.22
C TYR A 113 -5.59 -21.87 18.39
N TYR A 114 -4.98 -22.22 19.53
CA TYR A 114 -4.62 -23.59 19.87
C TYR A 114 -5.83 -24.53 19.91
N GLU A 115 -6.94 -24.11 20.52
CA GLU A 115 -8.19 -24.88 20.56
C GLU A 115 -8.80 -25.07 19.17
N GLY A 116 -8.76 -24.03 18.33
CA GLY A 116 -9.18 -24.12 16.94
C GLY A 116 -8.33 -25.10 16.13
N GLN A 117 -7.00 -25.03 16.28
CA GLN A 117 -6.07 -25.93 15.59
C GLN A 117 -6.19 -27.38 16.06
N THR A 118 -6.32 -27.60 17.37
CA THR A 118 -6.53 -28.95 17.91
C THR A 118 -7.87 -29.54 17.47
N ARG A 119 -8.92 -28.72 17.35
CA ARG A 119 -10.20 -29.16 16.74
C ARG A 119 -9.99 -29.58 15.29
N LEU A 120 -9.29 -28.78 14.47
CA LEU A 120 -8.97 -29.14 13.08
C LEU A 120 -8.14 -30.43 13.00
N LEU A 121 -7.12 -30.57 13.84
CA LEU A 121 -6.29 -31.77 13.93
C LEU A 121 -7.14 -32.99 14.28
N ARG A 122 -8.03 -32.91 15.28
CA ARG A 122 -8.94 -34.02 15.63
C ARG A 122 -9.83 -34.41 14.46
N VAL A 123 -10.42 -33.44 13.74
CA VAL A 123 -11.22 -33.74 12.54
C VAL A 123 -10.34 -34.38 11.47
N ASN A 124 -9.17 -33.82 11.16
CA ASN A 124 -8.23 -34.34 10.17
C ASN A 124 -7.71 -35.75 10.52
N SER A 125 -7.45 -36.04 11.79
CA SER A 125 -7.04 -37.39 12.24
C SER A 125 -8.17 -38.41 12.12
N ALA A 126 -9.42 -37.98 12.37
CA ALA A 126 -10.59 -38.83 12.23
C ALA A 126 -11.01 -39.06 10.76
N THR A 127 -10.86 -38.03 9.91
CA THR A 127 -11.33 -38.08 8.52
C THR A 127 -10.25 -38.30 7.46
N GLY A 128 -9.00 -37.89 7.68
CA GLY A 128 -7.94 -37.85 6.66
C GLY A 128 -7.36 -39.24 6.32
N PHE A 129 -6.19 -39.57 6.87
CA PHE A 129 -5.45 -40.78 6.50
C PHE A 129 -6.12 -42.08 6.94
N ASN A 130 -6.79 -42.08 8.09
CA ASN A 130 -7.35 -43.30 8.67
C ASN A 130 -8.60 -43.76 7.93
N LEU A 131 -9.51 -42.85 7.58
CA LEU A 131 -10.75 -43.23 6.92
C LEU A 131 -10.52 -43.65 5.46
N ALA A 132 -9.66 -42.94 4.72
CA ALA A 132 -9.28 -43.32 3.36
C ALA A 132 -8.59 -44.70 3.35
N ALA A 133 -7.71 -44.98 4.33
CA ALA A 133 -7.09 -46.29 4.48
C ALA A 133 -8.10 -47.38 4.87
N VAL A 134 -9.05 -47.09 5.75
CA VAL A 134 -10.14 -48.02 6.13
C VAL A 134 -11.02 -48.32 4.93
N LEU A 135 -11.47 -47.32 4.17
CA LEU A 135 -12.26 -47.50 2.95
C LEU A 135 -11.48 -48.33 1.92
N ARG A 136 -10.19 -48.02 1.71
CA ARG A 136 -9.32 -48.81 0.83
C ARG A 136 -9.26 -50.27 1.27
N ASN A 137 -9.05 -50.54 2.56
CA ASN A 137 -8.98 -51.90 3.09
C ASN A 137 -10.33 -52.63 3.02
N LEU A 138 -11.46 -51.93 3.23
CA LEU A 138 -12.80 -52.49 3.05
C LEU A 138 -13.06 -52.85 1.59
N PHE A 139 -12.64 -52.00 0.65
CA PHE A 139 -12.73 -52.30 -0.77
C PHE A 139 -11.84 -53.49 -1.16
N PHE A 140 -10.62 -53.59 -0.62
CA PHE A 140 -9.78 -54.78 -0.81
C PHE A 140 -10.43 -56.04 -0.27
N ALA A 141 -10.98 -55.98 0.95
CA ALA A 141 -11.69 -57.11 1.54
C ALA A 141 -12.90 -57.52 0.68
N ALA A 142 -13.68 -56.54 0.19
CA ALA A 142 -14.82 -56.79 -0.68
C ALA A 142 -14.41 -57.46 -2.00
N ILE A 143 -13.28 -57.05 -2.58
CA ILE A 143 -12.77 -57.63 -3.82
C ILE A 143 -12.23 -59.04 -3.61
N ILE A 144 -11.46 -59.26 -2.54
CA ILE A 144 -10.98 -60.60 -2.18
C ILE A 144 -12.16 -61.52 -1.91
N ALA A 145 -13.19 -61.05 -1.19
CA ALA A 145 -14.41 -61.81 -0.92
C ALA A 145 -15.18 -62.13 -2.21
N TRP A 146 -15.31 -61.17 -3.13
CA TRP A 146 -15.94 -61.37 -4.43
C TRP A 146 -15.18 -62.39 -5.29
N PHE A 147 -13.85 -62.30 -5.35
CA PHE A 147 -13.01 -63.28 -6.05
C PHE A 147 -13.07 -64.67 -5.40
N GLY A 148 -13.03 -64.75 -4.07
CA GLY A 148 -13.17 -66.00 -3.33
C GLY A 148 -14.51 -66.67 -3.58
N TRP A 149 -15.60 -65.91 -3.57
CA TRP A 149 -16.95 -66.41 -3.90
C TRP A 149 -17.03 -66.94 -5.34
N ARG A 150 -16.52 -66.17 -6.31
CA ARG A 150 -16.52 -66.54 -7.74
C ARG A 150 -15.70 -67.81 -8.01
N SER A 151 -14.52 -67.93 -7.40
CA SER A 151 -13.63 -69.10 -7.52
C SER A 151 -14.28 -70.40 -6.99
N LEU A 152 -15.12 -70.29 -5.96
CA LEU A 152 -15.80 -71.45 -5.36
C LEU A 152 -17.04 -71.92 -6.13
N HIS A 153 -17.67 -71.06 -6.95
CA HIS A 153 -18.98 -71.34 -7.56
C HIS A 153 -18.97 -71.39 -9.09
N LEU A 154 -17.93 -70.88 -9.75
CA LEU A 154 -17.82 -70.80 -11.21
C LEU A 154 -16.43 -71.25 -11.64
N GLU A 155 -16.35 -72.14 -12.64
CA GLU A 155 -15.10 -72.67 -13.24
C GLU A 155 -14.29 -71.64 -14.05
N SER A 156 -14.28 -70.37 -13.63
CA SER A 156 -13.41 -69.37 -14.23
C SER A 156 -12.10 -69.32 -13.47
N ILE A 157 -11.02 -69.78 -14.13
CA ILE A 157 -9.64 -69.50 -13.71
C ILE A 157 -9.43 -68.00 -13.83
N VAL A 158 -9.76 -67.26 -12.77
CA VAL A 158 -9.31 -65.88 -12.66
C VAL A 158 -7.80 -65.93 -12.50
N SER A 159 -7.07 -65.37 -13.48
CA SER A 159 -5.62 -65.25 -13.37
C SER A 159 -5.26 -64.41 -12.15
N LEU A 160 -4.34 -64.90 -11.32
CA LEU A 160 -3.77 -64.18 -10.19
C LEU A 160 -3.26 -62.77 -10.58
N GLY A 161 -2.90 -62.60 -11.86
CA GLY A 161 -2.54 -61.31 -12.45
C GLY A 161 -3.68 -60.29 -12.52
N VAL A 162 -4.94 -60.72 -12.70
CA VAL A 162 -6.13 -59.83 -12.70
C VAL A 162 -6.39 -59.29 -11.30
N LEU A 163 -6.32 -60.17 -10.27
CA LEU A 163 -6.44 -59.76 -8.87
C LEU A 163 -5.34 -58.76 -8.50
N TYR A 164 -4.09 -59.05 -8.86
CA TYR A 164 -2.95 -58.16 -8.62
C TYR A 164 -3.14 -56.81 -9.32
N ALA A 165 -3.50 -56.80 -10.61
CA ALA A 165 -3.74 -55.57 -11.37
C ALA A 165 -4.87 -54.74 -10.76
N PHE A 166 -5.96 -55.37 -10.32
CA PHE A 166 -7.08 -54.67 -9.70
C PHE A 166 -6.69 -54.04 -8.35
N VAL A 167 -5.92 -54.76 -7.53
CA VAL A 167 -5.40 -54.27 -6.26
C VAL A 167 -4.44 -53.09 -6.46
N ASP A 168 -3.55 -53.17 -7.46
CA ASP A 168 -2.63 -52.08 -7.81
C ASP A 168 -3.39 -50.86 -8.32
N TYR A 169 -4.32 -51.02 -9.27
CA TYR A 169 -5.11 -49.92 -9.80
C TYR A 169 -5.99 -49.25 -8.74
N LEU A 170 -6.55 -50.00 -7.80
CA LEU A 170 -7.24 -49.41 -6.66
C LEU A 170 -6.30 -48.61 -5.76
N ASN A 171 -5.10 -49.10 -5.45
CA ASN A 171 -4.13 -48.33 -4.68
C ASN A 171 -3.80 -47.00 -5.37
N ARG A 172 -3.59 -47.04 -6.70
CA ARG A 172 -3.32 -45.86 -7.51
C ARG A 172 -4.51 -44.90 -7.59
N LEU A 173 -5.75 -45.38 -7.44
CA LEU A 173 -6.94 -44.54 -7.48
C LEU A 173 -7.06 -43.59 -6.26
N PHE A 174 -6.54 -43.99 -5.09
CA PHE A 174 -6.59 -43.17 -3.87
C PHE A 174 -5.60 -42.00 -3.85
N GLN A 175 -4.50 -42.05 -4.60
CA GLN A 175 -3.49 -40.99 -4.60
C GLN A 175 -3.97 -39.69 -5.30
N PRO A 176 -4.55 -39.73 -6.52
CA PRO A 176 -5.12 -38.53 -7.15
C PRO A 176 -6.27 -37.91 -6.34
N LEU A 177 -7.02 -38.72 -5.60
CA LEU A 177 -8.09 -38.25 -4.72
C LEU A 177 -7.57 -37.33 -3.62
N THR A 178 -6.55 -37.77 -2.89
CA THR A 178 -5.97 -36.98 -1.81
C THR A 178 -5.31 -35.72 -2.35
N GLN A 179 -4.68 -35.79 -3.54
CA GLN A 179 -4.13 -34.62 -4.23
C GLN A 179 -5.21 -33.58 -4.52
N ILE A 180 -6.34 -33.95 -5.13
CA ILE A 180 -7.44 -33.00 -5.43
C ILE A 180 -7.98 -32.36 -4.13
N VAL A 181 -8.18 -33.14 -3.06
CA VAL A 181 -8.70 -32.59 -1.80
C VAL A 181 -7.74 -31.59 -1.16
N ASN A 182 -6.43 -31.89 -1.17
CA ASN A 182 -5.42 -31.01 -0.61
C ASN A 182 -5.27 -29.69 -1.39
N GLN A 183 -5.65 -29.69 -2.67
CA GLN A 183 -5.60 -28.52 -3.56
C GLN A 183 -6.76 -27.54 -3.35
N LEU A 184 -7.88 -27.97 -2.75
CA LEU A 184 -9.09 -27.14 -2.59
C LEU A 184 -8.84 -25.88 -1.76
N ALA A 185 -7.99 -25.97 -0.73
CA ALA A 185 -7.67 -24.82 0.11
C ALA A 185 -6.90 -23.74 -0.68
N THR A 186 -5.91 -24.17 -1.47
CA THR A 186 -5.11 -23.29 -2.34
C THR A 186 -5.97 -22.67 -3.43
N LEU A 187 -6.91 -23.43 -4.02
CA LEU A 187 -7.87 -22.93 -5.00
C LEU A 187 -8.71 -21.77 -4.46
N GLU A 188 -9.29 -21.91 -3.26
CA GLU A 188 -10.10 -20.85 -2.65
C GLU A 188 -9.25 -19.61 -2.30
N GLN A 189 -8.02 -19.82 -1.83
CA GLN A 189 -7.09 -18.71 -1.59
C GLN A 189 -6.78 -17.95 -2.88
N ALA A 190 -6.43 -18.66 -3.96
CA ALA A 190 -6.16 -18.06 -5.25
C ALA A 190 -7.38 -17.33 -5.83
N ARG A 191 -8.60 -17.86 -5.65
CA ARG A 191 -9.84 -17.19 -6.04
C ARG A 191 -10.03 -15.86 -5.31
N ALA A 192 -9.79 -15.82 -4.01
CA ALA A 192 -9.90 -14.60 -3.22
C ALA A 192 -8.80 -13.58 -3.57
N SER A 193 -7.57 -14.03 -3.81
CA SER A 193 -6.47 -13.19 -4.26
C SER A 193 -6.72 -12.62 -5.67
N ALA A 194 -7.24 -13.44 -6.59
CA ALA A 194 -7.62 -12.99 -7.93
C ALA A 194 -8.68 -11.90 -7.87
N ALA A 195 -9.73 -12.06 -7.06
CA ALA A 195 -10.78 -11.05 -6.92
C ALA A 195 -10.22 -9.66 -6.52
N ARG A 196 -9.28 -9.62 -5.56
CA ARG A 196 -8.63 -8.36 -5.13
C ARG A 196 -7.70 -7.77 -6.19
N VAL A 197 -6.98 -8.62 -6.93
CA VAL A 197 -6.10 -8.15 -8.01
C VAL A 197 -6.94 -7.57 -9.15
N PHE A 198 -8.03 -8.22 -9.54
CA PHE A 198 -8.94 -7.70 -10.56
C PHE A 198 -9.66 -6.43 -10.12
N GLU A 199 -10.10 -6.35 -8.86
CA GLU A 199 -10.64 -5.10 -8.28
C GLU A 199 -9.67 -3.92 -8.47
N LEU A 200 -8.37 -4.13 -8.21
CA LEU A 200 -7.35 -3.10 -8.43
C LEU A 200 -7.07 -2.80 -9.92
N LEU A 201 -7.15 -3.81 -10.79
CA LEU A 201 -6.94 -3.64 -12.24
C LEU A 201 -8.11 -2.95 -12.93
N ASP A 202 -9.31 -3.10 -12.38
CA ASP A 202 -10.55 -2.49 -12.88
C ASP A 202 -10.70 -1.02 -12.44
N GLU A 203 -9.86 -0.54 -11.50
CA GLU A 203 -9.80 0.89 -11.14
C GLU A 203 -9.36 1.73 -12.34
N PRO A 204 -10.10 2.79 -12.71
CA PRO A 204 -9.79 3.60 -13.87
C PRO A 204 -8.45 4.33 -13.69
N GLY A 205 -7.49 4.01 -14.56
CA GLY A 205 -6.23 4.74 -14.66
C GLY A 205 -6.40 6.06 -15.41
N VAL A 206 -5.54 7.04 -15.11
CA VAL A 206 -5.37 8.24 -15.94
C VAL A 206 -4.24 7.94 -16.93
N GLU A 207 -4.56 7.84 -18.22
CA GLU A 207 -3.53 7.68 -19.25
C GLU A 207 -2.61 8.90 -19.24
N PRO A 208 -1.27 8.71 -19.17
CA PRO A 208 -0.34 9.82 -19.23
C PRO A 208 -0.32 10.39 -20.65
N GLU A 209 -0.84 11.59 -20.84
CA GLU A 209 -0.64 12.34 -22.08
C GLU A 209 0.72 13.02 -22.09
N TYR A 210 1.57 12.58 -23.02
CA TYR A 210 2.92 13.08 -23.19
C TYR A 210 2.94 14.30 -24.11
N GLY A 211 3.60 15.37 -23.66
CA GLY A 211 3.74 16.63 -24.38
C GLY A 211 4.52 17.63 -23.54
N ALA A 212 5.14 18.62 -24.18
CA ALA A 212 5.80 19.74 -23.50
C ALA A 212 4.92 20.98 -23.67
N ILE A 213 4.40 21.51 -22.57
CA ILE A 213 3.74 22.81 -22.55
C ILE A 213 4.77 23.90 -22.23
N PRO A 214 4.60 25.13 -22.77
CA PRO A 214 5.43 26.26 -22.40
C PRO A 214 5.44 26.47 -20.87
N ARG A 215 6.56 26.97 -20.34
CA ARG A 215 6.66 27.33 -18.92
C ARG A 215 5.63 28.40 -18.59
N PHE A 216 4.87 28.19 -17.51
CA PHE A 216 3.93 29.19 -17.00
C PHE A 216 4.64 30.49 -16.60
N ARG A 217 3.93 31.61 -16.75
CA ARG A 217 4.28 32.88 -16.10
C ARG A 217 4.07 32.77 -14.59
N GLY A 218 3.09 31.98 -14.16
CA GLY A 218 2.86 31.62 -12.76
C GLY A 218 1.74 32.42 -12.10
N GLU A 219 0.81 32.99 -12.86
CA GLU A 219 -0.42 33.53 -12.28
C GLU A 219 -1.34 32.36 -11.90
N VAL A 220 -1.84 32.33 -10.66
CA VAL A 220 -2.73 31.26 -10.18
C VAL A 220 -4.00 31.87 -9.63
N GLU A 221 -5.14 31.50 -10.19
CA GLU A 221 -6.47 31.97 -9.79
C GLU A 221 -7.29 30.81 -9.23
N PHE A 222 -7.83 31.00 -8.03
CA PHE A 222 -8.92 30.19 -7.48
C PHE A 222 -10.21 31.00 -7.66
N ASP A 223 -11.17 30.45 -8.41
CA ASP A 223 -12.43 31.08 -8.77
C ASP A 223 -13.60 30.26 -8.20
N HIS A 224 -14.17 30.73 -7.08
CA HIS A 224 -15.31 30.12 -6.39
C HIS A 224 -15.17 28.61 -6.14
N VAL A 225 -14.01 28.20 -5.62
CA VAL A 225 -13.64 26.78 -5.50
C VAL A 225 -14.29 26.11 -4.28
N TRP A 226 -14.92 24.95 -4.51
CA TRP A 226 -15.46 24.05 -3.48
C TRP A 226 -14.82 22.67 -3.61
N PHE A 227 -14.55 22.01 -2.48
CA PHE A 227 -13.93 20.69 -2.49
C PHE A 227 -14.26 19.84 -1.26
N SER A 228 -14.45 18.54 -1.49
CA SER A 228 -14.70 17.47 -0.53
C SER A 228 -13.89 16.21 -0.89
N TYR A 229 -13.31 15.53 0.11
CA TYR A 229 -12.60 14.27 -0.13
C TYR A 229 -13.53 13.08 -0.37
N ASP A 230 -14.74 13.10 0.17
CA ASP A 230 -15.72 12.02 0.10
C ASP A 230 -16.96 12.38 -0.75
N GLY A 231 -16.95 13.57 -1.36
CA GLY A 231 -18.06 14.14 -2.13
C GLY A 231 -19.25 14.60 -1.28
N VAL A 232 -19.19 14.48 0.05
CA VAL A 232 -20.31 14.76 0.96
C VAL A 232 -19.97 15.90 1.92
N HIS A 233 -18.80 15.88 2.53
CA HIS A 233 -18.40 16.87 3.53
C HIS A 233 -17.43 17.89 2.91
N PRO A 234 -17.87 19.14 2.64
CA PRO A 234 -17.02 20.14 2.03
C PRO A 234 -15.93 20.60 3.01
N VAL A 235 -14.69 20.41 2.60
CA VAL A 235 -13.48 20.87 3.30
C VAL A 235 -13.10 22.28 2.90
N LEU A 236 -13.35 22.66 1.64
CA LEU A 236 -13.18 24.03 1.14
C LEU A 236 -14.51 24.57 0.64
N ARG A 237 -14.77 25.84 0.96
CA ARG A 237 -16.03 26.54 0.67
C ARG A 237 -15.72 27.89 0.06
N ASP A 238 -16.12 28.06 -1.19
CA ASP A 238 -16.06 29.32 -1.93
C ASP A 238 -14.68 30.02 -1.92
N ILE A 239 -13.61 29.25 -2.08
CA ILE A 239 -12.25 29.77 -2.05
C ILE A 239 -12.00 30.60 -3.31
N THR A 240 -11.79 31.92 -3.12
CA THR A 240 -11.57 32.88 -4.21
C THR A 240 -10.40 33.82 -3.94
N PHE A 241 -9.32 33.69 -4.72
CA PHE A 241 -8.15 34.57 -4.67
C PHE A 241 -7.27 34.42 -5.92
N THR A 242 -6.40 35.40 -6.16
CA THR A 242 -5.42 35.35 -7.26
C THR A 242 -4.02 35.61 -6.72
N ALA A 243 -3.09 34.72 -7.04
CA ALA A 243 -1.65 34.87 -6.82
C ALA A 243 -0.99 35.40 -8.09
N LYS A 244 -0.34 36.56 -8.00
CA LYS A 244 0.35 37.18 -9.15
C LYS A 244 1.68 36.47 -9.44
N PRO A 245 2.19 36.55 -10.68
CA PRO A 245 3.51 36.02 -11.03
C PRO A 245 4.61 36.50 -10.08
N GLY A 246 5.35 35.56 -9.48
CA GLY A 246 6.45 35.86 -8.56
C GLY A 246 6.04 36.24 -7.13
N GLN A 247 4.73 36.28 -6.84
CA GLN A 247 4.20 36.62 -5.53
C GLN A 247 4.35 35.45 -4.54
N THR A 248 4.66 35.76 -3.29
CA THR A 248 4.63 34.80 -2.17
C THR A 248 3.29 34.89 -1.45
N VAL A 249 2.51 33.81 -1.50
CA VAL A 249 1.23 33.64 -0.80
C VAL A 249 1.40 32.73 0.41
N ALA A 250 1.13 33.26 1.61
CA ALA A 250 1.13 32.49 2.85
C ALA A 250 -0.29 32.06 3.22
N LEU A 251 -0.48 30.76 3.43
CA LEU A 251 -1.71 30.16 3.95
C LEU A 251 -1.57 29.95 5.45
N VAL A 252 -2.41 30.60 6.25
CA VAL A 252 -2.33 30.59 7.72
C VAL A 252 -3.68 30.20 8.32
N GLY A 253 -3.68 29.45 9.41
CA GLY A 253 -4.91 29.05 10.10
C GLY A 253 -4.71 27.81 10.96
N HIS A 254 -5.73 27.42 11.73
CA HIS A 254 -5.67 26.24 12.61
C HIS A 254 -5.52 24.93 11.83
N THR A 255 -5.04 23.88 12.50
CA THR A 255 -5.03 22.52 11.92
C THR A 255 -6.44 22.14 11.48
N GLY A 256 -6.58 21.59 10.27
CA GLY A 256 -7.89 21.26 9.69
C GLY A 256 -8.62 22.42 9.00
N SER A 257 -8.03 23.61 8.89
CA SER A 257 -8.68 24.76 8.22
C SER A 257 -8.74 24.69 6.68
N GLY A 258 -8.18 23.65 6.06
CA GLY A 258 -8.19 23.47 4.60
C GLY A 258 -6.89 23.86 3.86
N LYS A 259 -5.85 24.33 4.56
CA LYS A 259 -4.56 24.74 3.95
C LYS A 259 -3.95 23.68 3.02
N SER A 260 -3.79 22.45 3.51
CA SER A 260 -3.23 21.34 2.73
C SER A 260 -4.15 20.92 1.57
N SER A 261 -5.46 21.11 1.72
CA SER A 261 -6.42 20.84 0.64
C SER A 261 -6.26 21.82 -0.53
N ILE A 262 -5.97 23.10 -0.26
CA ILE A 262 -5.63 24.07 -1.33
C ILE A 262 -4.40 23.61 -2.12
N MET A 263 -3.35 23.15 -1.44
CA MET A 263 -2.15 22.63 -2.13
C MET A 263 -2.43 21.36 -2.92
N ASN A 264 -3.23 20.44 -2.37
CA ASN A 264 -3.60 19.20 -3.04
C ASN A 264 -4.37 19.47 -4.35
N LEU A 265 -5.25 20.48 -4.35
CA LEU A 265 -5.94 20.93 -5.55
C LEU A 265 -4.99 21.62 -6.54
N LEU A 266 -4.11 22.50 -6.05
CA LEU A 266 -3.13 23.20 -6.88
C LEU A 266 -2.18 22.21 -7.59
N LEU A 267 -1.75 21.14 -6.92
CA LEU A 267 -0.91 20.07 -7.48
C LEU A 267 -1.71 19.04 -8.30
N ARG A 268 -3.02 19.22 -8.39
CA ARG A 268 -3.97 18.34 -9.05
C ARG A 268 -3.81 16.88 -8.60
N PHE A 269 -3.74 16.69 -7.29
CA PHE A 269 -3.96 15.38 -6.65
C PHE A 269 -5.45 15.07 -6.52
N TYR A 270 -6.26 16.12 -6.48
CA TYR A 270 -7.72 16.07 -6.57
C TYR A 270 -8.18 17.19 -7.50
N ASP A 271 -9.34 17.02 -8.13
CA ASP A 271 -10.01 18.07 -8.89
C ASP A 271 -11.06 18.76 -7.98
N PRO A 272 -11.35 20.06 -8.20
CA PRO A 272 -12.37 20.77 -7.43
C PRO A 272 -13.79 20.29 -7.80
N ASP A 273 -14.70 20.24 -6.81
CA ASP A 273 -16.11 19.86 -7.02
C ASP A 273 -16.89 20.96 -7.76
N ARG A 274 -16.61 22.22 -7.43
CA ARG A 274 -17.18 23.42 -8.07
C ARG A 274 -16.13 24.50 -8.20
N GLY A 275 -16.39 25.45 -9.10
CA GLY A 275 -15.45 26.52 -9.43
C GLY A 275 -14.38 26.07 -10.41
N ALA A 276 -13.32 26.87 -10.51
CA ALA A 276 -12.18 26.60 -11.37
C ALA A 276 -10.88 27.03 -10.68
N ILE A 277 -9.80 26.30 -10.97
CA ILE A 277 -8.45 26.74 -10.66
C ILE A 277 -7.78 26.98 -12.01
N ARG A 278 -7.31 28.20 -12.24
CA ARG A 278 -6.66 28.58 -13.50
C ARG A 278 -5.19 28.93 -13.26
N ILE A 279 -4.33 28.50 -14.17
CA ILE A 279 -2.94 28.94 -14.25
C ILE A 279 -2.75 29.70 -15.56
N ASP A 280 -2.31 30.95 -15.47
CA ASP A 280 -2.21 31.89 -16.60
C ASP A 280 -3.50 31.97 -17.45
N GLY A 281 -4.66 31.83 -16.79
CA GLY A 281 -5.99 31.87 -17.42
C GLY A 281 -6.50 30.53 -17.97
N GLN A 282 -5.71 29.46 -17.97
CA GLN A 282 -6.13 28.13 -18.39
C GLN A 282 -6.55 27.26 -17.20
N ASP A 283 -7.71 26.60 -17.28
CA ASP A 283 -8.18 25.69 -16.23
C ASP A 283 -7.26 24.46 -16.11
N ILE A 284 -6.84 24.13 -14.88
CA ILE A 284 -5.94 23.00 -14.62
C ILE A 284 -6.53 21.65 -15.05
N ARG A 285 -7.86 21.54 -15.15
CA ARG A 285 -8.55 20.31 -15.58
C ARG A 285 -8.31 19.99 -17.05
N GLU A 286 -8.06 21.01 -17.86
CA GLU A 286 -7.76 20.90 -19.29
C GLU A 286 -6.31 20.53 -19.58
N ILE A 287 -5.42 20.61 -18.58
CA ILE A 287 -3.98 20.33 -18.73
C ILE A 287 -3.66 18.99 -18.08
N PRO A 288 -3.12 17.99 -18.81
CA PRO A 288 -2.74 16.70 -18.23
C PRO A 288 -1.89 16.85 -16.96
N PRO A 289 -2.17 16.13 -15.86
CA PRO A 289 -1.52 16.34 -14.56
C PRO A 289 0.02 16.27 -14.61
N GLN A 290 0.57 15.41 -15.48
CA GLN A 290 2.01 15.28 -15.70
C GLN A 290 2.61 16.54 -16.34
N GLN A 291 1.91 17.15 -17.29
CA GLN A 291 2.36 18.39 -17.96
C GLN A 291 2.26 19.58 -17.02
N LEU A 292 1.17 19.66 -16.24
CA LEU A 292 0.99 20.67 -15.20
C LEU A 292 2.15 20.66 -14.20
N ARG A 293 2.47 19.47 -13.65
CA ARG A 293 3.50 19.32 -12.61
C ARG A 293 4.93 19.46 -13.10
N GLN A 294 5.19 19.48 -14.41
CA GLN A 294 6.54 19.77 -14.94
C GLN A 294 7.04 21.17 -14.55
N HIS A 295 6.11 22.10 -14.34
CA HIS A 295 6.42 23.50 -14.01
C HIS A 295 6.17 23.82 -12.53
N MET A 296 6.02 22.79 -11.70
CA MET A 296 5.75 22.90 -10.28
C MET A 296 6.78 22.14 -9.46
N ALA A 297 7.08 22.62 -8.25
CA ALA A 297 7.82 21.84 -7.27
C ALA A 297 7.16 21.93 -5.90
N ILE A 298 7.25 20.83 -5.15
CA ILE A 298 6.83 20.75 -3.76
C ILE A 298 8.05 20.49 -2.87
N VAL A 299 8.13 21.21 -1.76
CA VAL A 299 9.03 20.91 -0.65
C VAL A 299 8.15 20.61 0.56
N LEU A 300 8.32 19.42 1.12
CA LEU A 300 7.58 18.94 2.28
C LEU A 300 8.27 19.37 3.59
N GLN A 301 7.51 19.33 4.69
CA GLN A 301 8.01 19.55 6.04
C GLN A 301 9.08 18.53 6.43
N ASP A 302 8.83 17.25 6.12
CA ASP A 302 9.78 16.15 6.27
C ASP A 302 10.22 15.68 4.88
N PRO A 303 11.40 16.13 4.39
CA PRO A 303 11.86 15.76 3.06
C PRO A 303 12.11 14.26 2.92
N TYR A 304 11.51 13.68 1.89
CA TYR A 304 11.78 12.30 1.53
C TYR A 304 12.96 12.20 0.55
N LEU A 305 13.98 11.45 0.94
CA LEU A 305 15.10 11.06 0.09
C LEU A 305 15.01 9.57 -0.24
N PHE A 306 15.22 9.25 -1.50
CA PHE A 306 15.28 7.88 -2.00
C PHE A 306 16.67 7.29 -1.82
N THR A 307 16.75 5.97 -1.73
CA THR A 307 18.02 5.25 -1.79
C THR A 307 18.69 5.49 -3.15
N GLY A 308 19.95 5.93 -3.14
CA GLY A 308 20.67 6.34 -4.35
C GLY A 308 21.87 7.22 -4.02
N THR A 309 22.20 8.19 -4.87
CA THR A 309 23.21 9.24 -4.56
C THR A 309 22.53 10.57 -4.26
N ILE A 310 23.28 11.55 -3.72
CA ILE A 310 22.78 12.93 -3.61
C ILE A 310 22.44 13.48 -5.00
N ALA A 311 23.30 13.26 -6.01
CA ALA A 311 23.04 13.65 -7.39
C ALA A 311 21.69 13.10 -7.90
N TRP A 312 21.46 11.80 -7.69
CA TRP A 312 20.23 11.14 -8.09
C TRP A 312 19.02 11.71 -7.35
N ASN A 313 19.15 12.02 -6.05
CA ASN A 313 18.06 12.62 -5.29
C ASN A 313 17.70 14.03 -5.74
N VAL A 314 18.65 14.81 -6.22
CA VAL A 314 18.39 16.17 -6.75
C VAL A 314 17.78 16.11 -8.15
N GLY A 315 18.31 15.26 -9.04
CA GLY A 315 17.83 15.13 -10.42
C GLY A 315 16.70 14.12 -10.65
N LEU A 316 16.39 13.27 -9.67
CA LEU A 316 15.44 12.15 -9.73
C LEU A 316 15.64 11.19 -10.93
N GLY A 317 16.87 11.09 -11.44
CA GLY A 317 17.18 10.33 -12.65
C GLY A 317 16.56 10.89 -13.93
N ASP A 318 16.04 12.11 -13.91
CA ASP A 318 15.44 12.77 -15.07
C ASP A 318 16.54 13.24 -16.03
N PRO A 319 16.59 12.75 -17.28
CA PRO A 319 17.63 13.12 -18.24
C PRO A 319 17.58 14.61 -18.65
N ARG A 320 16.49 15.32 -18.35
CA ARG A 320 16.35 16.76 -18.58
C ARG A 320 17.16 17.61 -17.58
N VAL A 321 17.56 17.02 -16.45
CA VAL A 321 18.33 17.70 -15.41
C VAL A 321 19.79 17.27 -15.53
N SER A 322 20.62 18.12 -16.14
CA SER A 322 22.04 17.83 -16.33
C SER A 322 22.83 17.87 -15.01
N ARG A 323 23.97 17.19 -14.98
CA ARG A 323 24.85 17.17 -13.79
C ARG A 323 25.30 18.57 -13.38
N GLU A 324 25.60 19.43 -14.35
CA GLU A 324 25.99 20.82 -14.10
C GLU A 324 24.86 21.61 -13.42
N ARG A 325 23.61 21.33 -13.80
CA ARG A 325 22.42 21.94 -13.20
C ARG A 325 22.20 21.44 -11.77
N ILE A 326 22.44 20.16 -11.51
CA ILE A 326 22.41 19.57 -10.17
C ILE A 326 23.47 20.24 -9.27
N GLU A 327 24.71 20.32 -9.73
CA GLU A 327 25.80 20.96 -8.99
C GLU A 327 25.53 22.44 -8.72
N LYS A 328 25.01 23.15 -9.73
CA LYS A 328 24.62 24.55 -9.57
C LYS A 328 23.51 24.69 -8.54
N ALA A 329 22.46 23.87 -8.60
CA ALA A 329 21.36 23.93 -7.65
C ALA A 329 21.84 23.68 -6.21
N LEU A 330 22.74 22.72 -6.00
CA LEU A 330 23.35 22.44 -4.69
C LEU A 330 24.18 23.63 -4.18
N ARG A 331 24.96 24.27 -5.04
CA ARG A 331 25.73 25.49 -4.69
C ARG A 331 24.82 26.67 -4.35
N ASP A 332 23.79 26.89 -5.16
CA ASP A 332 22.87 28.02 -5.02
C ASP A 332 22.08 27.96 -3.69
N VAL A 333 21.80 26.76 -3.17
CA VAL A 333 21.17 26.56 -1.84
C VAL A 333 22.17 26.47 -0.69
N GLY A 334 23.48 26.62 -0.94
CA GLY A 334 24.51 26.60 0.10
C GLY A 334 24.90 25.21 0.60
N ALA A 335 24.66 24.15 -0.18
CA ALA A 335 25.01 22.77 0.20
C ALA A 335 26.52 22.46 0.11
N ASP A 336 27.39 23.43 -0.20
CA ASP A 336 28.84 23.22 -0.30
C ASP A 336 29.47 22.65 0.98
N ARG A 337 29.00 23.08 2.16
CA ARG A 337 29.50 22.57 3.44
C ARG A 337 29.12 21.10 3.64
N LEU A 338 27.88 20.74 3.29
CA LEU A 338 27.41 19.36 3.30
C LEU A 338 28.27 18.49 2.39
N LEU A 339 28.46 18.90 1.13
CA LEU A 339 29.22 18.12 0.16
C LEU A 339 30.70 17.96 0.56
N ARG A 340 31.32 18.95 1.22
CA ARG A 340 32.70 18.83 1.72
C ARG A 340 32.85 17.87 2.90
N ASN A 341 31.81 17.72 3.70
CA ASN A 341 31.83 16.85 4.88
C ASN A 341 31.58 15.37 4.52
N LEU A 342 31.09 15.11 3.31
CA LEU A 342 30.80 13.76 2.82
C LEU A 342 31.95 13.25 1.95
N PRO A 343 32.50 12.05 2.21
CA PRO A 343 33.66 11.53 1.48
C PRO A 343 33.39 11.32 -0.03
N GLY A 344 32.17 10.97 -0.41
CA GLY A 344 31.70 10.85 -1.80
C GLY A 344 31.13 12.15 -2.39
N GLY A 345 31.03 13.22 -1.60
CA GLY A 345 30.51 14.51 -2.03
C GLY A 345 29.12 14.40 -2.68
N ILE A 346 29.00 14.83 -3.94
CA ILE A 346 27.74 14.76 -4.70
C ILE A 346 27.31 13.33 -5.04
N ASP A 347 28.25 12.40 -5.07
CA ASP A 347 28.01 10.98 -5.37
C ASP A 347 27.91 10.14 -4.08
N GLU A 348 27.83 10.79 -2.91
CA GLU A 348 27.64 10.10 -1.62
C GLU A 348 26.35 9.27 -1.63
N PRO A 349 26.41 8.00 -1.18
CA PRO A 349 25.22 7.16 -1.07
C PRO A 349 24.26 7.68 0.01
N VAL A 350 22.99 7.79 -0.37
CA VAL A 350 21.86 8.09 0.51
C VAL A 350 21.15 6.77 0.81
N LEU A 351 21.00 6.44 2.08
CA LEU A 351 20.23 5.27 2.54
C LEU A 351 18.73 5.59 2.62
N GLU A 352 17.92 4.59 2.97
CA GLU A 352 16.46 4.72 3.04
C GLU A 352 16.03 5.93 3.88
N GLY A 353 15.25 6.83 3.27
CA GLY A 353 14.76 8.06 3.91
C GLY A 353 15.85 9.10 4.26
N GLY A 354 17.10 8.89 3.85
CA GLY A 354 18.22 9.76 4.23
C GLY A 354 18.51 9.71 5.74
N SER A 355 18.41 8.52 6.35
CA SER A 355 18.58 8.32 7.79
C SER A 355 19.95 8.73 8.34
N THR A 356 20.97 8.82 7.49
CA THR A 356 22.34 9.23 7.83
C THR A 356 22.55 10.74 7.78
N LEU A 357 21.57 11.50 7.29
CA LEU A 357 21.64 12.96 7.15
C LEU A 357 20.82 13.65 8.24
N SER A 358 21.29 14.81 8.68
CA SER A 358 20.51 15.68 9.56
C SER A 358 19.26 16.21 8.85
N ALA A 359 18.27 16.67 9.63
CA ALA A 359 17.05 17.25 9.07
C ALA A 359 17.35 18.44 8.15
N GLY A 360 18.28 19.31 8.54
CA GLY A 360 18.67 20.46 7.72
C GLY A 360 19.36 20.07 6.41
N GLU A 361 20.20 19.05 6.41
CA GLU A 361 20.85 18.55 5.18
C GLU A 361 19.83 17.92 4.22
N ARG A 362 18.86 17.16 4.73
CA ARG A 362 17.74 16.66 3.91
C ARG A 362 16.92 17.79 3.30
N GLN A 363 16.71 18.88 4.05
CA GLN A 363 16.01 20.08 3.57
C GLN A 363 16.77 20.75 2.41
N LEU A 364 18.08 20.94 2.55
CA LEU A 364 18.91 21.54 1.49
C LEU A 364 18.88 20.70 0.21
N ILE A 365 18.96 19.37 0.32
CA ILE A 365 18.85 18.47 -0.84
C ILE A 365 17.46 18.61 -1.50
N SER A 366 16.40 18.76 -0.72
CA SER A 366 15.05 19.00 -1.23
C SER A 366 14.89 20.35 -1.92
N PHE A 367 15.52 21.40 -1.38
CA PHE A 367 15.57 22.71 -2.04
C PHE A 367 16.36 22.67 -3.34
N ALA A 368 17.53 22.01 -3.33
CA ALA A 368 18.31 21.79 -4.55
C ALA A 368 17.50 21.01 -5.59
N ARG A 369 16.75 19.97 -5.18
CA ARG A 369 15.81 19.24 -6.04
C ARG A 369 14.79 20.20 -6.67
N ALA A 370 14.07 20.98 -5.87
CA ALA A 370 13.11 21.94 -6.40
C ALA A 370 13.75 22.94 -7.38
N LEU A 371 14.93 23.48 -7.04
CA LEU A 371 15.65 24.45 -7.87
C LEU A 371 16.17 23.84 -9.18
N ALA A 372 16.61 22.57 -9.14
CA ALA A 372 17.12 21.86 -10.30
C ALA A 372 16.06 21.68 -11.39
N PHE A 373 14.77 21.65 -11.06
CA PHE A 373 13.68 21.56 -12.05
C PHE A 373 13.19 22.93 -12.56
N ASP A 374 13.65 24.05 -11.98
CA ASP A 374 13.23 25.43 -12.31
C ASP A 374 11.71 25.64 -12.47
N PRO A 375 10.92 25.34 -11.43
CA PRO A 375 9.48 25.48 -11.48
C PRO A 375 9.07 26.95 -11.65
N ALA A 376 7.89 27.18 -12.23
CA ALA A 376 7.21 28.47 -12.23
C ALA A 376 6.42 28.68 -10.92
N ILE A 377 5.88 27.59 -10.36
CA ILE A 377 5.09 27.59 -9.13
C ILE A 377 5.76 26.70 -8.08
N LEU A 378 6.01 27.26 -6.91
CA LEU A 378 6.64 26.59 -5.79
C LEU A 378 5.65 26.41 -4.65
N VAL A 379 5.61 25.20 -4.09
CA VAL A 379 4.73 24.82 -3.00
C VAL A 379 5.59 24.39 -1.82
N LEU A 380 5.47 25.09 -0.69
CA LEU A 380 6.30 24.90 0.50
C LEU A 380 5.41 24.54 1.69
N ASP A 381 5.59 23.33 2.22
CA ASP A 381 4.95 22.90 3.46
C ASP A 381 5.94 23.05 4.62
N GLU A 382 5.78 24.08 5.45
CA GLU A 382 6.55 24.27 6.68
C GLU A 382 8.08 24.05 6.55
N ALA A 383 8.69 24.60 5.49
CA ALA A 383 10.04 24.28 5.02
C ALA A 383 11.23 24.58 5.98
N THR A 384 10.96 25.00 7.22
CA THR A 384 11.95 25.29 8.25
C THR A 384 11.67 24.57 9.57
N ALA A 385 10.70 23.66 9.62
CA ALA A 385 10.37 22.92 10.85
C ALA A 385 11.51 21.97 11.27
N ASN A 386 11.69 21.79 12.58
CA ASN A 386 12.63 20.80 13.15
C ASN A 386 14.11 20.94 12.74
N VAL A 387 14.54 22.15 12.39
CA VAL A 387 15.95 22.46 12.07
C VAL A 387 16.64 23.04 13.30
N ASP A 388 17.86 22.55 13.58
CA ASP A 388 18.75 23.10 14.61
C ASP A 388 19.13 24.56 14.34
N SER A 389 19.35 25.34 15.39
CA SER A 389 19.61 26.78 15.34
C SER A 389 20.82 27.16 14.48
N GLU A 390 21.83 26.28 14.36
CA GLU A 390 23.00 26.52 13.51
C GLU A 390 22.67 26.42 12.01
N THR A 391 21.75 25.55 11.62
CA THR A 391 21.39 25.33 10.20
C THR A 391 20.22 26.19 9.75
N GLU A 392 19.46 26.76 10.70
CA GLU A 392 18.28 27.58 10.41
C GLU A 392 18.59 28.76 9.48
N ARG A 393 19.69 29.49 9.72
CA ARG A 393 20.07 30.64 8.88
C ARG A 393 20.38 30.24 7.45
N LEU A 394 21.11 29.14 7.27
CA LEU A 394 21.44 28.60 5.95
C LEU A 394 20.17 28.21 5.18
N ILE A 395 19.20 27.58 5.86
CA ILE A 395 17.93 27.19 5.26
C ILE A 395 17.08 28.40 4.91
N GLN A 396 17.06 29.44 5.75
CA GLN A 396 16.38 30.71 5.44
C GLN A 396 16.98 31.38 4.20
N ASP A 397 18.32 31.45 4.10
CA ASP A 397 19.00 32.02 2.94
C ASP A 397 18.68 31.20 1.67
N ALA A 398 18.73 29.88 1.76
CA ALA A 398 18.35 28.97 0.67
C ALA A 398 16.88 29.13 0.26
N LEU A 399 15.97 29.37 1.21
CA LEU A 399 14.56 29.62 0.96
C LEU A 399 14.35 30.90 0.13
N GLN A 400 15.08 31.97 0.44
CA GLN A 400 15.00 33.22 -0.34
C GLN A 400 15.50 33.03 -1.77
N VAL A 401 16.58 32.25 -1.96
CA VAL A 401 17.06 31.87 -3.30
C VAL A 401 16.01 31.07 -4.07
N LEU A 402 15.37 30.11 -3.39
CA LEU A 402 14.38 29.23 -3.99
C LEU A 402 13.13 29.99 -4.45
N LYS A 403 12.62 30.94 -3.65
CA LYS A 403 11.43 31.77 -3.98
C LYS A 403 11.65 32.73 -5.15
N ARG A 404 12.88 33.18 -5.38
CA ARG A 404 13.16 34.29 -6.30
C ARG A 404 12.66 34.00 -7.73
N GLY A 405 11.75 34.84 -8.22
CA GLY A 405 11.21 34.75 -9.58
C GLY A 405 10.18 33.64 -9.78
N ARG A 406 9.57 33.12 -8.71
CA ARG A 406 8.61 32.02 -8.72
C ARG A 406 7.40 32.36 -7.87
N THR A 407 6.21 32.04 -8.36
CA THR A 407 5.00 32.19 -7.56
C THR A 407 5.02 31.13 -6.47
N THR A 408 4.99 31.54 -5.21
CA THR A 408 5.25 30.64 -4.09
C THR A 408 4.06 30.56 -3.17
N PHE A 409 3.61 29.34 -2.86
CA PHE A 409 2.59 29.04 -1.86
C PHE A 409 3.25 28.43 -0.63
N ILE A 410 3.04 29.02 0.54
CA ILE A 410 3.65 28.57 1.79
C ILE A 410 2.56 28.25 2.80
N ILE A 411 2.52 27.01 3.31
CA ILE A 411 1.86 26.74 4.59
C ILE A 411 2.83 27.15 5.68
N ALA A 412 2.47 28.21 6.38
CA ALA A 412 3.37 28.82 7.33
C ALA A 412 2.90 28.56 8.76
N HIS A 413 3.77 27.93 9.54
CA HIS A 413 3.63 27.76 10.99
C HIS A 413 4.64 28.62 11.79
N ARG A 414 5.62 29.26 11.12
CA ARG A 414 6.59 30.17 11.72
C ARG A 414 6.34 31.62 11.32
N LEU A 415 6.48 32.53 12.28
CA LEU A 415 6.26 33.97 12.11
C LEU A 415 7.17 34.59 11.04
N SER A 416 8.43 34.14 10.94
CA SER A 416 9.40 34.68 9.98
C SER A 416 8.97 34.48 8.53
N THR A 417 8.45 33.30 8.20
CA THR A 417 7.97 32.98 6.84
C THR A 417 6.63 33.64 6.51
N ILE A 418 5.79 33.91 7.53
CA ILE A 418 4.52 34.62 7.35
C ILE A 418 4.76 36.11 7.07
N ARG A 419 5.66 36.74 7.82
CA ARG A 419 5.88 38.19 7.80
C ARG A 419 6.36 38.69 6.43
N ASP A 420 7.20 37.90 5.76
CA ASP A 420 7.80 38.27 4.47
C ASP A 420 6.90 37.92 3.26
N ALA A 421 5.64 37.52 3.48
CA ALA A 421 4.72 37.16 2.41
C ALA A 421 4.04 38.41 1.81
N ASP A 422 3.94 38.46 0.49
CA ASP A 422 3.27 39.54 -0.25
C ASP A 422 1.74 39.48 -0.08
N LEU A 423 1.18 38.30 0.16
CA LEU A 423 -0.22 38.08 0.44
C LEU A 423 -0.38 36.98 1.49
N ILE A 424 -1.12 37.27 2.54
CA ILE A 424 -1.48 36.34 3.58
C ILE A 424 -2.97 36.04 3.46
N LEU A 425 -3.31 34.75 3.43
CA LEU A 425 -4.68 34.25 3.43
C LEU A 425 -4.93 33.50 4.73
N VAL A 426 -5.84 34.02 5.55
CA VAL A 426 -6.23 33.37 6.81
C VAL A 426 -7.42 32.48 6.53
N LEU A 427 -7.22 31.18 6.74
CA LEU A 427 -8.22 30.13 6.58
C LEU A 427 -8.84 29.73 7.90
N ASP A 428 -10.17 29.68 7.91
CA ASP A 428 -10.95 29.12 9.00
C ASP A 428 -12.09 28.25 8.45
N GLN A 429 -12.19 27.02 8.95
CA GLN A 429 -13.26 26.07 8.59
C GLN A 429 -13.50 25.93 7.07
N GLY A 430 -12.45 26.03 6.26
CA GLY A 430 -12.55 25.89 4.79
C GLY A 430 -12.87 27.18 4.04
N GLU A 431 -12.89 28.34 4.69
CA GLU A 431 -13.17 29.65 4.09
C GLU A 431 -12.00 30.62 4.31
N ILE A 432 -11.81 31.58 3.40
CA ILE A 432 -10.85 32.68 3.58
C ILE A 432 -11.55 33.80 4.34
N VAL A 433 -11.16 33.97 5.61
CA VAL A 433 -11.78 34.98 6.51
C VAL A 433 -11.07 36.32 6.49
N GLU A 434 -9.75 36.34 6.24
CA GLU A 434 -8.95 37.57 6.15
C GLU A 434 -7.92 37.43 5.02
N ARG A 435 -7.62 38.56 4.36
CA ARG A 435 -6.60 38.66 3.31
C ARG A 435 -5.88 40.00 3.38
N GLY A 436 -4.58 40.02 3.15
CA GLY A 436 -3.78 41.25 3.11
C GLY A 436 -2.29 41.00 3.35
N THR A 437 -1.53 42.06 3.54
CA THR A 437 -0.14 42.01 4.00
C THR A 437 -0.07 41.84 5.52
N HIS A 438 1.12 41.54 6.06
CA HIS A 438 1.35 41.43 7.50
C HIS A 438 0.86 42.69 8.24
N ASP A 439 1.28 43.87 7.79
CA ASP A 439 0.98 45.14 8.46
C ASP A 439 -0.52 45.47 8.42
N GLU A 440 -1.19 45.20 7.28
CA GLU A 440 -2.65 45.38 7.13
C GLU A 440 -3.43 44.47 8.09
N LEU A 441 -3.06 43.19 8.17
CA LEU A 441 -3.74 42.22 9.03
C LEU A 441 -3.47 42.46 10.53
N MET A 442 -2.28 42.97 10.88
CA MET A 442 -1.98 43.39 12.26
C MET A 442 -2.81 44.61 12.66
N ALA A 443 -3.01 45.57 11.75
CA ALA A 443 -3.83 46.75 11.99
C ALA A 443 -5.33 46.42 12.11
N LEU A 444 -5.82 45.44 11.34
CA LEU A 444 -7.20 44.95 11.39
C LEU A 444 -7.56 44.34 12.76
N GLY A 445 -6.59 43.79 13.48
CA GLY A 445 -6.80 43.23 14.82
C GLY A 445 -7.66 41.95 14.86
N GLY A 446 -7.78 41.28 13.71
CA GLY A 446 -8.59 40.06 13.56
C GLY A 446 -7.91 38.79 14.04
N ARG A 447 -8.31 37.65 13.47
CA ARG A 447 -7.78 36.31 13.75
C ARG A 447 -6.29 36.19 13.43
N TYR A 448 -5.81 36.85 12.38
CA TYR A 448 -4.39 36.89 12.08
C TYR A 448 -3.57 37.35 13.28
N ARG A 449 -3.93 38.51 13.85
CA ARG A 449 -3.23 39.10 14.99
C ARG A 449 -3.29 38.22 16.23
N GLN A 450 -4.44 37.62 16.52
CA GLN A 450 -4.59 36.70 17.66
C GLN A 450 -3.64 35.51 17.54
N MET A 451 -3.58 34.89 16.36
CA MET A 451 -2.67 33.78 16.09
C MET A 451 -1.19 34.21 16.14
N TYR A 452 -0.88 35.40 15.61
CA TYR A 452 0.45 35.98 15.68
C TYR A 452 0.90 36.18 17.13
N GLU A 453 0.07 36.83 17.96
CA GLU A 453 0.36 37.07 19.39
C GLU A 453 0.49 35.78 20.20
N LEU A 454 -0.31 34.75 19.91
CA LEU A 454 -0.21 33.44 20.55
C LEU A 454 1.13 32.75 20.23
N GLN A 455 1.57 32.78 18.98
CA GLN A 455 2.88 32.24 18.59
C GLN A 455 4.03 33.05 19.20
N THR A 456 3.93 34.38 19.22
CA THR A 456 4.95 35.25 19.84
C THR A 456 5.07 35.00 21.35
N LYS A 457 3.95 34.84 22.06
CA LYS A 457 3.94 34.48 23.49
C LYS A 457 4.53 33.10 23.76
N ALA A 458 4.22 32.12 22.92
CA ALA A 458 4.77 30.76 23.03
C ALA A 458 6.30 30.74 22.82
N LEU A 459 6.83 31.65 22.01
CA LEU A 459 8.27 31.80 21.73
C LEU A 459 9.02 32.70 22.73
N GLY A 460 8.33 33.30 23.72
CA GLY A 460 8.96 34.14 24.75
C GLY A 460 9.55 35.46 24.23
N VAL A 461 9.20 35.89 23.01
CA VAL A 461 9.67 37.16 22.43
C VAL A 461 8.70 38.26 22.84
N THR A 462 8.92 38.90 23.99
CA THR A 462 8.25 40.18 24.29
C THR A 462 8.89 41.28 23.45
N GLY A 463 8.07 42.00 22.68
CA GLY A 463 8.49 43.15 21.86
C GLY A 463 9.07 44.30 22.67
#